data_AF-A0A565C7W4-F1
#
_entry.id   AF-A0A565C7W4-F1
#
_cell.length_a   1.000
_cell.length_b   1.000
_cell.length_c   1.000
_cell.angle_alpha   90.00
_cell.angle_beta   90.00
_cell.angle_gamma   90.00
#
_symmetry.space_group_name_H-M   'P 1'
#
loop_
_entity.id
_entity.type
_entity.pdbx_description
1 polymer ?
#
loop_
_entity_poly.entity_id
_entity_poly.type
_entity_poly.pdbx_seq_one_letter_code
_entity_poly.pdbx_strand_id
1 'polypeptide(L)'
;MTKNGAYTTKTGYVLLQLETEQPNTTQFNWQANIWKLRTSPKIKTFLWKAAVNGLPVGEALQRRGIEVDGLCKRCGALETVQHMLISCPFAQAVWELAPVTSPHRLLIGDSVSELLSKAKKWINLPPSGCTAHLHAWI
;
A
#
# COMPACT_ATOMS: atom_id res chain seq x y z
N MET A 1 -21.80 -16.40 28.42
CA MET A 1 -21.52 -16.34 29.87
C MET A 1 -21.94 -17.67 30.50
N THR A 2 -20.99 -18.51 30.90
CA THR A 2 -21.29 -19.77 31.61
C THR A 2 -21.43 -19.51 33.10
N LYS A 3 -22.33 -20.24 33.76
CA LYS A 3 -22.82 -20.01 35.12
C LYS A 3 -21.78 -20.15 36.27
N ASN A 4 -20.49 -20.32 35.96
CA ASN A 4 -19.42 -20.50 36.96
C ASN A 4 -18.33 -19.42 36.97
N GLY A 5 -18.52 -18.25 36.33
CA GLY A 5 -17.75 -17.02 36.63
C GLY A 5 -16.22 -17.04 36.45
N ALA A 6 -15.61 -18.14 36.01
CA ALA A 6 -14.17 -18.24 35.84
C ALA A 6 -13.73 -17.60 34.50
N TYR A 7 -13.60 -16.28 34.50
CA TYR A 7 -12.92 -15.57 33.42
C TYR A 7 -11.41 -15.71 33.63
N THR A 8 -10.75 -16.49 32.77
CA THR A 8 -9.29 -16.57 32.76
C THR A 8 -8.74 -15.73 31.60
N THR A 9 -7.56 -15.16 31.76
CA THR A 9 -6.85 -14.41 30.71
C THR A 9 -6.70 -15.22 29.42
N LYS A 10 -6.64 -16.55 29.54
CA LYS A 10 -6.63 -17.50 28.41
C LYS A 10 -7.96 -17.49 27.65
N THR A 11 -9.09 -17.49 28.35
CA THR A 11 -10.42 -17.39 27.72
C THR A 11 -10.63 -16.03 27.06
N GLY A 12 -10.16 -14.95 27.70
CA GLY A 12 -10.19 -13.61 27.14
C GLY A 12 -9.41 -13.48 25.84
N TYR A 13 -8.18 -13.99 25.79
CA TYR A 13 -7.37 -14.01 24.57
C TYR A 13 -8.01 -14.82 23.44
N VAL A 14 -8.59 -15.97 23.75
CA VAL A 14 -9.27 -16.82 22.76
C VAL A 14 -10.50 -16.11 22.20
N LEU A 15 -11.31 -15.45 23.04
CA LEU A 15 -12.46 -14.68 22.56
C LEU A 15 -12.03 -13.51 21.67
N LEU A 16 -10.98 -12.77 22.06
CA LEU A 16 -10.44 -11.68 21.24
C LEU A 16 -9.91 -12.20 19.90
N GLN A 17 -9.25 -13.37 19.87
CA GLN A 17 -8.77 -14.00 18.64
C GLN A 17 -9.93 -14.46 17.73
N LEU A 18 -11.01 -14.98 18.31
CA LEU A 18 -12.21 -15.37 17.56
C LEU A 18 -12.99 -14.15 17.03
N GLU A 19 -13.00 -13.03 17.76
CA GLU A 19 -13.57 -11.76 17.30
C GLU A 19 -12.71 -11.06 16.24
N THR A 20 -11.41 -11.37 16.16
CA THR A 20 -10.48 -10.82 15.16
C THR A 20 -10.25 -11.72 13.94
N GLU A 21 -11.02 -12.80 13.77
CA GLU A 21 -11.09 -13.50 12.48
C GLU A 21 -11.85 -12.63 11.45
N GLN A 22 -11.20 -11.58 10.97
CA GLN A 22 -11.53 -11.00 9.69
C GLN A 22 -11.27 -12.07 8.62
N PRO A 23 -12.21 -12.30 7.69
CA PRO A 23 -12.08 -13.34 6.68
C PRO A 23 -10.81 -13.08 5.89
N ASN A 24 -9.97 -14.13 5.79
CA ASN A 24 -8.72 -14.18 5.03
C ASN A 24 -8.89 -13.54 3.64
N THR A 25 -8.66 -12.24 3.58
CA THR A 25 -8.60 -11.46 2.35
C THR A 25 -7.22 -11.75 1.79
N THR A 26 -7.16 -12.62 0.78
CA THR A 26 -5.97 -12.95 -0.05
C THR A 26 -4.65 -12.45 0.55
N GLN A 27 -4.09 -13.20 1.50
CA GLN A 27 -2.99 -12.76 2.36
C GLN A 27 -1.82 -12.19 1.53
N PHE A 28 -1.74 -10.86 1.42
CA PHE A 28 -0.70 -10.19 0.64
C PHE A 28 0.67 -10.58 1.23
N ASN A 29 1.49 -11.27 0.42
CA ASN A 29 2.76 -11.79 0.89
C ASN A 29 3.80 -10.67 1.01
N TRP A 30 3.82 -9.99 2.16
CA TRP A 30 4.73 -8.88 2.48
C TRP A 30 6.20 -9.24 2.26
N GLN A 31 6.61 -10.44 2.65
CA GLN A 31 8.00 -10.88 2.53
C GLN A 31 8.43 -10.96 1.07
N ALA A 32 7.62 -11.60 0.24
CA ALA A 32 7.90 -11.70 -1.17
C ALA A 32 7.72 -10.35 -1.88
N ASN A 33 6.72 -9.55 -1.50
CA ASN A 33 6.34 -8.34 -2.22
C ASN A 33 7.15 -7.10 -1.88
N ILE A 34 7.71 -7.02 -0.67
CA ILE A 34 8.39 -5.81 -0.18
C ILE A 34 9.80 -6.15 0.28
N TRP A 35 9.95 -7.11 1.20
CA TRP A 35 11.21 -7.30 1.90
C TRP A 35 12.31 -7.94 1.03
N LYS A 36 11.94 -8.81 0.09
CA LYS A 36 12.86 -9.44 -0.88
C LYS A 36 13.28 -8.51 -2.03
N LEU A 37 12.72 -7.31 -2.15
CA LEU A 37 13.13 -6.35 -3.18
C LEU A 37 14.58 -5.89 -2.96
N ARG A 38 15.33 -5.74 -4.06
CA ARG A 38 16.71 -5.21 -4.05
C ARG A 38 16.69 -3.68 -4.10
N THR A 39 16.10 -3.07 -3.07
CA THR A 39 15.96 -1.61 -2.92
C THR A 39 16.40 -1.16 -1.53
N SER A 40 16.52 0.15 -1.32
CA SER A 40 16.88 0.73 -0.04
C SER A 40 15.85 0.39 1.05
N PRO A 41 16.26 0.25 2.33
CA PRO A 41 15.34 0.02 3.44
C PRO A 41 14.24 1.09 3.54
N LYS A 42 14.56 2.35 3.22
CA LYS A 42 13.60 3.47 3.22
C LYS A 42 12.43 3.21 2.28
N ILE A 43 12.71 2.68 1.09
CA ILE A 43 11.66 2.34 0.10
C ILE A 43 10.85 1.15 0.58
N LYS A 44 11.48 0.11 1.13
CA LYS A 44 10.75 -1.03 1.70
C LYS A 44 9.75 -0.58 2.77
N THR A 45 10.18 0.33 3.66
CA THR A 45 9.29 0.92 4.68
C THR A 45 8.17 1.74 4.06
N PHE A 46 8.47 2.55 3.04
CA PHE A 46 7.45 3.32 2.33
C PHE A 46 6.39 2.42 1.68
N LEU A 47 6.81 1.40 0.93
CA LEU A 47 5.91 0.43 0.28
C LEU A 47 5.06 -0.32 1.30
N TRP A 48 5.65 -0.71 2.44
CA TRP A 48 4.91 -1.37 3.51
C TRP A 48 3.84 -0.45 4.08
N LYS A 49 4.19 0.81 4.40
CA LYS A 49 3.23 1.82 4.86
C LYS A 49 2.14 2.08 3.82
N ALA A 50 2.48 2.12 2.54
CA ALA A 50 1.50 2.32 1.47
C ALA A 50 0.47 1.18 1.42
N ALA A 51 0.92 -0.07 1.46
CA ALA A 51 0.01 -1.22 1.37
C ALA A 51 -0.84 -1.46 2.63
N VAL A 52 -0.45 -0.96 3.81
CA VAL A 52 -1.31 -0.96 5.02
C VAL A 52 -2.12 0.32 5.21
N ASN A 53 -2.20 1.20 4.20
CA ASN A 53 -2.83 2.53 4.30
C ASN A 53 -2.30 3.39 5.47
N GLY A 54 -1.02 3.22 5.80
CA GLY A 54 -0.33 3.89 6.90
C GLY A 54 0.38 5.19 6.51
N LEU A 55 0.26 5.64 5.25
CA LEU A 55 0.78 6.94 4.82
C LEU A 55 -0.10 8.08 5.37
N PRO A 56 0.48 9.24 5.71
CA PRO A 56 -0.25 10.40 6.22
C PRO A 56 -0.96 11.14 5.09
N VAL A 57 -1.93 10.48 4.46
CA VAL A 57 -2.81 11.09 3.44
C VAL A 57 -4.00 11.79 4.10
N GLY A 58 -4.63 12.74 3.41
CA GLY A 58 -5.77 13.50 3.91
C GLY A 58 -6.86 12.64 4.55
N GLU A 59 -7.24 11.53 3.91
CA GLU A 59 -8.22 10.59 4.47
C GLU A 59 -7.75 9.99 5.81
N ALA A 60 -6.47 9.62 5.92
CA ALA A 60 -5.90 9.03 7.13
C ALA A 60 -5.75 10.06 8.26
N LEU A 61 -5.50 11.32 7.93
CA LEU A 61 -5.44 12.42 8.90
C LEU A 61 -6.84 12.76 9.44
N GLN A 62 -7.85 12.83 8.57
CA GLN A 62 -9.25 13.01 8.99
C GLN A 62 -9.72 11.88 9.91
N ARG A 63 -9.38 10.62 9.57
CA ARG A 63 -9.69 9.45 10.41
C ARG A 63 -9.06 9.52 11.81
N ARG A 64 -7.97 10.29 11.96
CA ARG A 64 -7.29 10.54 13.24
C ARG A 64 -7.79 11.79 13.96
N GLY A 65 -8.84 12.44 13.45
CA GLY A 65 -9.42 13.65 14.04
C GLY A 65 -8.59 14.92 13.81
N ILE A 66 -7.66 14.90 12.85
CA ILE A 66 -6.90 16.09 12.47
C ILE A 66 -7.72 16.84 11.41
N GLU A 67 -8.01 18.10 11.68
CA GLU A 67 -8.79 18.96 10.78
C GLU A 67 -7.96 19.33 9.55
N VAL A 68 -8.22 18.62 8.45
CA VAL A 68 -7.70 18.88 7.11
C VAL A 68 -8.84 18.73 6.11
N ASP A 69 -8.75 19.41 4.96
CA ASP A 69 -9.76 19.29 3.90
C ASP A 69 -9.86 17.88 3.31
N GLY A 70 -8.80 17.07 3.42
CA GLY A 70 -8.78 15.68 2.97
C GLY A 70 -8.78 15.53 1.45
N LEU A 71 -8.56 16.63 0.73
CA LEU A 71 -8.58 16.68 -0.73
C LEU A 71 -7.16 16.71 -1.28
N CYS A 72 -6.96 16.00 -2.40
CA CYS A 72 -5.72 15.96 -3.13
C CYS A 72 -5.42 17.36 -3.67
N LYS A 73 -4.28 17.93 -3.27
CA LYS A 73 -3.86 19.28 -3.70
C LYS A 73 -3.56 19.38 -5.21
N ARG A 74 -3.49 18.25 -5.92
CA ARG A 74 -3.19 18.21 -7.36
C ARG A 74 -4.44 18.19 -8.24
N CYS A 75 -5.48 17.45 -7.84
CA CYS A 75 -6.68 17.28 -8.66
C CYS A 75 -8.01 17.53 -7.92
N GLY A 76 -7.97 17.85 -6.62
CA GLY A 76 -9.16 18.18 -5.83
C GLY A 76 -10.05 17.00 -5.42
N ALA A 77 -9.72 15.77 -5.78
CA ALA A 77 -10.46 14.57 -5.37
C ALA A 77 -10.06 14.12 -3.96
N LEU A 78 -10.78 13.16 -3.36
CA LEU A 78 -10.45 12.61 -2.03
C LEU A 78 -9.02 12.03 -1.99
N GLU A 79 -8.22 12.47 -1.01
CA GLU A 79 -6.82 12.07 -0.89
C GLU A 79 -6.67 10.74 -0.12
N THR A 80 -6.79 9.63 -0.86
CA THR A 80 -6.47 8.29 -0.35
C THR A 80 -5.09 7.82 -0.83
N VAL A 81 -4.53 6.78 -0.20
CA VAL A 81 -3.23 6.23 -0.63
C VAL A 81 -3.30 5.70 -2.06
N GLN A 82 -4.37 4.96 -2.39
CA GLN A 82 -4.60 4.47 -3.75
C GLN A 82 -4.74 5.62 -4.74
N HIS A 83 -5.44 6.69 -4.35
CA HIS A 83 -5.54 7.88 -5.20
C HIS A 83 -4.17 8.49 -5.47
N MET A 84 -3.40 8.77 -4.42
CA MET A 84 -2.10 9.42 -4.53
C MET A 84 -1.07 8.62 -5.33
N LEU A 85 -1.12 7.29 -5.29
CA LEU A 85 -0.14 6.44 -5.96
C LEU A 85 -0.59 5.92 -7.33
N ILE A 86 -1.90 5.86 -7.59
CA ILE A 86 -2.43 5.11 -8.73
C ILE A 86 -3.47 5.93 -9.53
N SER A 87 -4.56 6.39 -8.90
CA SER A 87 -5.69 6.96 -9.66
C SER A 87 -5.62 8.47 -9.86
N CYS A 88 -4.73 9.19 -9.18
CA CYS A 88 -4.53 10.61 -9.38
C CYS A 88 -4.00 10.86 -10.80
N PRO A 89 -4.58 11.83 -11.56
CA PRO A 89 -4.09 12.16 -12.91
C PRO A 89 -2.59 12.48 -12.94
N PHE A 90 -2.08 13.12 -11.89
CA PHE A 90 -0.64 13.37 -11.77
C PHE A 90 0.16 12.07 -11.59
N ALA A 91 -0.32 11.14 -10.75
CA ALA A 91 0.35 9.86 -10.55
C ALA A 91 0.35 9.04 -11.85
N GLN A 92 -0.76 9.04 -12.59
CA GLN A 92 -0.85 8.40 -13.90
C GLN A 92 0.19 8.95 -14.87
N ALA A 93 0.30 10.28 -14.99
CA ALA A 93 1.31 10.92 -15.84
C ALA A 93 2.75 10.53 -15.43
N VAL A 94 3.04 10.44 -14.13
CA VAL A 94 4.36 9.98 -13.65
C VAL A 94 4.63 8.54 -14.06
N TRP A 95 3.64 7.65 -13.97
CA TRP A 95 3.79 6.26 -14.41
C TRP A 95 3.95 6.12 -15.92
N GLU A 96 3.31 6.98 -16.71
CA GLU A 96 3.47 7.02 -18.18
C GLU A 96 4.87 7.45 -18.60
N LEU A 97 5.50 8.35 -17.84
CA LEU A 97 6.86 8.82 -18.09
C LEU A 97 7.94 7.89 -17.53
N ALA A 98 7.57 6.93 -16.68
CA ALA A 98 8.53 6.02 -16.07
C ALA A 98 9.14 5.07 -17.13
N PRO A 99 10.47 4.92 -17.20
CA PRO A 99 11.14 4.05 -18.17
C PRO A 99 11.07 2.58 -17.74
N VAL A 100 9.86 2.05 -17.59
CA VAL A 100 9.57 0.68 -17.18
C VAL A 100 8.76 -0.03 -18.25
N THR A 101 8.95 -1.35 -18.37
CA THR A 101 8.11 -2.19 -19.23
C THR A 101 6.74 -2.35 -18.57
N SER A 102 5.87 -1.36 -18.76
CA SER A 102 4.49 -1.37 -18.25
C SER A 102 3.52 -1.35 -19.43
N PRO A 103 2.59 -2.32 -19.55
CA PRO A 103 1.41 -2.12 -20.36
C PRO A 103 0.55 -1.08 -19.63
N HIS A 104 0.41 0.12 -20.21
CA HIS A 104 -0.31 1.34 -19.77
C HIS A 104 -1.70 1.16 -19.12
N ARG A 105 -2.25 -0.06 -19.03
CA ARG A 105 -3.63 -0.38 -18.65
C ARG A 105 -3.83 -0.85 -17.20
N LEU A 106 -2.76 -1.04 -16.42
CA LEU A 106 -2.84 -1.73 -15.12
C LEU A 106 -3.18 -0.86 -13.91
N LEU A 107 -3.38 0.45 -14.05
CA LEU A 107 -3.51 1.35 -12.89
C LEU A 107 -4.97 1.74 -12.57
N ILE A 108 -5.91 1.57 -13.50
CA ILE A 108 -7.29 2.01 -13.25
C ILE A 108 -8.02 0.92 -12.47
N GLY A 109 -8.24 1.14 -11.17
CA GLY A 109 -9.03 0.26 -10.29
C GLY A 109 -8.22 -0.70 -9.41
N ASP A 110 -6.90 -0.78 -9.62
CA ASP A 110 -6.02 -1.62 -8.79
C ASP A 110 -5.85 -1.04 -7.38
N SER A 111 -5.84 -1.94 -6.39
CA SER A 111 -5.35 -1.63 -5.04
C SER A 111 -3.81 -1.52 -5.03
N VAL A 112 -3.27 -0.88 -4.00
CA VAL A 112 -1.81 -0.78 -3.80
C VAL A 112 -1.17 -2.17 -3.71
N SER A 113 -1.83 -3.13 -3.06
CA SER A 113 -1.34 -4.50 -2.92
C SER A 113 -1.24 -5.23 -4.27
N GLU A 114 -2.21 -5.03 -5.16
CA GLU A 114 -2.19 -5.60 -6.52
C GLU A 114 -1.09 -4.96 -7.37
N LEU A 115 -0.95 -3.64 -7.29
CA LEU A 115 0.13 -2.89 -7.93
C LEU A 115 1.49 -3.47 -7.53
N LEU A 116 1.77 -3.61 -6.23
CA LEU A 116 3.06 -4.14 -5.75
C LEU A 116 3.31 -5.58 -6.20
N SER A 117 2.25 -6.39 -6.28
CA SER A 117 2.34 -7.77 -6.76
C SER A 117 2.68 -7.82 -8.25
N LYS A 118 2.12 -6.91 -9.07
CA LYS A 118 2.35 -6.81 -10.52
C LYS A 118 3.71 -6.16 -10.84
N ALA A 119 4.08 -5.10 -10.14
CA ALA A 119 5.28 -4.28 -10.38
C ALA A 119 6.59 -5.08 -10.29
N LYS A 120 6.62 -6.19 -9.55
CA LYS A 120 7.76 -7.13 -9.53
C LYS A 120 8.22 -7.61 -10.90
N LYS A 121 7.30 -7.67 -11.85
CA LYS A 121 7.56 -8.19 -13.20
C LYS A 121 8.06 -7.10 -14.15
N TRP A 122 8.06 -5.84 -13.71
CA TRP A 122 8.44 -4.71 -14.56
C TRP A 122 9.96 -4.59 -14.64
N ILE A 123 10.47 -4.48 -15.86
CA ILE A 123 11.90 -4.30 -16.14
C ILE A 123 12.13 -2.82 -16.45
N ASN A 124 13.22 -2.23 -15.93
CA ASN A 124 13.59 -0.87 -16.32
C ASN A 124 14.25 -0.92 -17.70
N LEU A 125 13.78 -0.12 -18.65
CA LEU A 125 14.27 -0.11 -20.03
C LEU A 125 15.41 0.92 -20.20
N PRO A 126 16.51 0.61 -20.93
CA PRO A 126 17.54 1.60 -21.30
C PRO A 126 17.06 2.52 -22.46
N PRO A 127 17.59 3.76 -22.64
CA PRO A 127 18.90 4.25 -22.23
C PRO A 127 18.83 5.48 -21.30
N SER A 128 18.76 5.25 -19.98
CA SER A 128 18.93 6.31 -18.96
C SER A 128 20.34 6.31 -18.34
N GLY A 129 21.27 5.50 -18.86
CA GLY A 129 22.66 5.42 -18.36
C GLY A 129 22.80 4.82 -16.95
N CYS A 130 21.70 4.45 -16.29
CA CYS A 130 21.72 3.80 -14.99
C CYS A 130 21.86 2.27 -15.17
N THR A 131 23.00 1.71 -14.78
CA THR A 131 23.18 0.25 -14.65
C THR A 131 22.54 -0.32 -13.38
N ALA A 132 22.00 0.53 -12.50
CA ALA A 132 21.28 0.15 -11.30
C ALA A 132 19.75 0.19 -11.53
N HIS A 133 19.03 -0.75 -10.93
CA HIS A 133 17.58 -0.86 -11.10
C HIS A 133 16.84 0.39 -10.55
N LEU A 134 16.13 1.09 -11.43
CA LEU A 134 15.38 2.32 -11.17
C LEU A 134 14.18 2.18 -10.21
N HIS A 135 13.74 0.96 -9.86
CA HIS A 135 12.77 0.74 -8.77
C HIS A 135 13.35 1.05 -7.38
N ALA A 136 14.62 1.48 -7.31
CA ALA A 136 15.29 1.89 -6.09
C ALA A 136 15.05 3.36 -5.71
N TRP A 137 14.16 4.09 -6.41
CA TRP A 137 13.86 5.50 -6.16
C TRP A 137 12.37 5.87 -6.28
N ILE A 138 11.51 4.91 -6.63
CA ILE A 138 10.04 5.04 -6.66
C ILE A 138 9.48 4.11 -5.59
#